data_AF-A0A158KKX3-F1
#
_entry.id   AF-A0A158KKX3-F1
#
_cell.length_a   1.000
_cell.length_b   1.000
_cell.length_c   1.000
_cell.angle_alpha   90.00
_cell.angle_beta   90.00
_cell.angle_gamma   90.00
#
_symmetry.space_group_name_H-M   'P 1'
#
loop_
_entity.id
_entity.type
_entity.pdbx_description
1 polymer ?
#
loop_
_entity_poly.entity_id
_entity_poly.type
_entity_poly.pdbx_seq_one_letter_code
_entity_poly.pdbx_strand_id
1 'polypeptide(L)'
;MLLPDRLNQRIAEAIKHQIDTEREQADTASPDWRARCEVAQVAMYSDSERSVFIHHVSVRRGSTAAREMQSQADTLRTNTIFFLARKPS
;
A
#
# COMPACT_ATOMS: atom_id res chain seq x y z
N MET A 1 4.67 23.19 1.83
CA MET A 1 3.85 22.07 2.36
C MET A 1 3.19 21.37 1.17
N LEU A 2 3.44 20.08 0.98
CA LEU A 2 2.63 19.27 0.06
C LEU A 2 1.24 19.17 0.68
N LEU A 3 0.20 19.60 -0.03
CA LEU A 3 -1.17 19.33 0.39
C LEU A 3 -1.33 17.81 0.61
N PRO A 4 -2.04 17.35 1.65
CA PRO A 4 -2.18 15.92 1.96
C PRO A 4 -2.57 15.06 0.76
N ASP A 5 -3.42 15.60 -0.12
CA ASP A 5 -3.85 14.93 -1.36
C ASP A 5 -2.69 14.71 -2.34
N ARG A 6 -1.77 15.67 -2.46
CA ARG A 6 -0.58 15.53 -3.31
C ARG A 6 0.40 14.50 -2.77
N LEU A 7 0.52 14.36 -1.44
CA LEU A 7 1.38 13.34 -0.85
C LEU A 7 0.80 11.94 -1.08
N ASN A 8 -0.50 11.76 -0.81
CA ASN A 8 -1.19 10.49 -1.05
C ASN A 8 -1.08 10.06 -2.52
N GLN A 9 -1.30 10.99 -3.46
CA GLN A 9 -1.14 10.72 -4.88
C GLN A 9 0.29 10.26 -5.23
N ARG A 10 1.33 10.97 -4.76
CA ARG A 10 2.73 10.61 -5.02
C ARG A 10 3.10 9.26 -4.42
N ILE A 11 2.60 8.94 -3.23
CA ILE A 11 2.78 7.61 -2.62
C ILE A 11 2.12 6.55 -3.50
N ALA A 12 0.89 6.79 -3.94
CA ALA A 12 0.16 5.85 -4.77
C ALA A 12 0.86 5.58 -6.12
N GLU A 13 1.32 6.64 -6.79
CA GLU A 13 2.09 6.56 -8.04
C GLU A 13 3.40 5.79 -7.86
N ALA A 14 4.14 6.05 -6.78
CA ALA A 14 5.40 5.36 -6.50
C ALA A 14 5.20 3.88 -6.19
N ILE A 15 4.18 3.51 -5.39
CA ILE A 15 3.84 2.11 -5.12
C ILE A 15 3.38 1.41 -6.39
N LYS A 16 2.56 2.08 -7.22
CA LYS A 16 2.11 1.53 -8.50
C LYS A 16 3.30 1.21 -9.40
N HIS A 17 4.21 2.16 -9.60
CA HIS A 17 5.43 1.93 -10.38
C HIS A 17 6.24 0.76 -9.82
N GLN A 18 6.38 0.67 -8.50
CA GLN A 18 7.09 -0.43 -7.87
C GLN A 18 6.43 -1.79 -8.19
N ILE A 19 5.10 -1.90 -8.06
CA ILE A 19 4.36 -3.13 -8.40
C ILE A 19 4.46 -3.46 -9.88
N ASP A 20 4.36 -2.47 -10.77
CA ASP A 20 4.48 -2.68 -12.20
C ASP A 20 5.86 -3.24 -12.58
N THR A 21 6.94 -2.75 -11.94
CA THR A 21 8.29 -3.31 -12.09
C THR A 21 8.41 -4.73 -11.51
N GLU A 22 7.89 -4.97 -10.30
CA GLU A 22 7.93 -6.31 -9.68
C GLU A 22 7.17 -7.35 -10.53
N ARG A 23 6.08 -6.94 -11.19
CA ARG A 23 5.22 -7.80 -12.00
C ARG A 23 5.96 -8.48 -13.15
N GLU A 24 6.97 -7.83 -13.73
CA GLU A 24 7.74 -8.35 -14.87
C GLU A 24 8.51 -9.63 -14.52
N GLN A 25 8.80 -9.86 -13.24
CA GLN A 25 9.61 -10.98 -12.75
C GLN A 25 8.84 -11.89 -11.78
N ALA A 26 7.59 -11.54 -11.44
CA ALA A 26 6.78 -12.27 -10.48
C ALA A 26 5.96 -13.39 -11.14
N ASP A 27 5.75 -14.49 -10.41
CA ASP A 27 4.66 -15.42 -10.72
C ASP A 27 3.33 -14.77 -10.36
N THR A 28 2.70 -14.14 -11.34
CA THR A 28 1.45 -13.40 -11.15
C THR A 28 0.23 -14.27 -10.84
N ALA A 29 0.33 -15.60 -10.98
CA ALA A 29 -0.72 -16.53 -10.61
C ALA A 29 -0.62 -17.00 -9.15
N SER A 30 0.51 -16.73 -8.48
CA SER A 30 0.76 -17.19 -7.12
C SER A 30 -0.15 -16.51 -6.08
N PRO A 31 -0.53 -17.20 -4.98
CA PRO A 31 -1.19 -16.58 -3.85
C PRO A 31 -0.39 -15.43 -3.24
N ASP A 32 0.95 -15.57 -3.19
CA ASP A 32 1.85 -14.56 -2.63
C ASP A 32 1.82 -13.26 -3.44
N TRP A 33 1.78 -13.36 -4.77
CA TRP A 33 1.62 -12.18 -5.62
C TRP A 33 0.27 -11.48 -5.39
N ARG A 34 -0.82 -12.25 -5.25
CA ARG A 34 -2.14 -11.67 -4.94
C ARG A 34 -2.12 -10.94 -3.58
N ALA A 35 -1.51 -11.54 -2.56
CA ALA A 35 -1.38 -10.93 -1.24
C ALA A 35 -0.53 -9.65 -1.31
N ARG A 36 0.60 -9.69 -2.03
CA ARG A 36 1.47 -8.53 -2.30
C ARG A 36 0.72 -7.36 -2.96
N CYS A 37 -0.11 -7.66 -3.96
CA CYS A 37 -0.95 -6.67 -4.63
C CYS A 37 -2.06 -6.12 -3.72
N GLU A 38 -2.68 -6.96 -2.87
CA GLU A 38 -3.70 -6.50 -1.93
C GLU A 38 -3.11 -5.50 -0.92
N VAL A 39 -1.94 -5.81 -0.35
CA VAL A 39 -1.21 -4.88 0.54
C VAL A 39 -0.87 -3.59 -0.18
N ALA A 40 -0.38 -3.67 -1.42
CA ALA A 40 -0.04 -2.50 -2.22
C ALA A 40 -1.26 -1.60 -2.47
N GLN A 41 -2.39 -2.19 -2.84
CA GLN A 41 -3.64 -1.48 -3.05
C GLN A 41 -4.07 -0.72 -1.79
N VAL A 42 -4.00 -1.36 -0.62
CA VAL A 42 -4.34 -0.73 0.66
C VAL A 42 -3.37 0.38 1.02
N ALA A 43 -2.08 0.19 0.75
CA ALA A 43 -1.05 1.20 0.96
C ALA A 43 -1.22 2.43 0.05
N MET A 44 -1.87 2.29 -1.12
CA MET A 44 -2.14 3.40 -2.03
C MET A 44 -3.33 4.27 -1.59
N TYR A 45 -4.21 3.78 -0.71
CA TYR A 45 -5.35 4.55 -0.22
C TYR A 45 -4.95 5.77 0.61
N SER A 46 -5.82 6.78 0.64
CA SER A 46 -5.78 7.82 1.65
C SER A 46 -5.99 7.24 3.06
N ASP A 47 -5.69 8.01 4.09
CA ASP A 47 -5.79 7.53 5.47
C ASP A 47 -7.25 7.21 5.87
N SER A 48 -8.23 7.98 5.37
CA SER A 48 -9.65 7.73 5.60
C SER A 48 -10.13 6.46 4.89
N GLU A 49 -9.82 6.29 3.61
CA GLU A 49 -10.15 5.09 2.82
C GLU A 49 -9.52 3.83 3.42
N ARG A 50 -8.25 3.92 3.83
CA ARG A 50 -7.53 2.82 4.47
C ARG A 50 -8.18 2.41 5.78
N SER A 51 -8.59 3.37 6.62
CA SER A 51 -9.30 3.09 7.87
C SER A 51 -10.60 2.32 7.63
N VAL A 52 -11.41 2.76 6.66
CA VAL A 52 -12.66 2.08 6.27
C VAL A 52 -12.39 0.67 5.76
N PHE A 53 -11.39 0.49 4.90
CA PHE A 53 -11.03 -0.81 4.35
C PHE A 53 -10.59 -1.80 5.45
N ILE A 54 -9.70 -1.37 6.35
CA ILE A 54 -9.22 -2.21 7.46
C ILE A 54 -10.36 -2.61 8.40
N HIS A 55 -11.32 -1.71 8.65
CA HIS A 55 -12.53 -2.06 9.37
C HIS A 55 -13.33 -3.16 8.66
N HIS A 56 -13.47 -3.10 7.33
CA HIS A 56 -14.18 -4.15 6.58
C HIS A 56 -13.45 -5.49 6.64
N VAL A 57 -12.12 -5.47 6.60
CA VAL A 57 -11.29 -6.66 6.77
C VAL A 57 -11.48 -7.25 8.17
N SER A 58 -11.55 -6.42 9.21
CA SER A 58 -11.73 -6.93 10.58
C SER A 58 -13.08 -7.62 10.75
N VAL A 59 -14.14 -7.11 10.12
CA VAL A 59 -15.47 -7.72 10.12
C VAL A 59 -15.52 -9.02 9.30
N ARG A 60 -14.86 -9.08 8.14
CA ARG A 60 -14.98 -10.22 7.21
C ARG A 60 -13.95 -11.33 7.43
N ARG A 61 -12.73 -10.97 7.82
CA ARG A 61 -11.56 -11.86 7.93
C ARG A 61 -11.01 -11.94 9.37
N GLY A 62 -11.57 -11.16 10.29
CA GLY A 62 -11.16 -11.13 11.70
C GLY A 62 -10.08 -10.09 12.00
N SER A 63 -9.93 -9.79 13.29
CA SER A 63 -9.05 -8.72 13.78
C SER A 63 -7.56 -8.98 13.53
N THR A 64 -7.12 -10.23 13.56
CA THR A 64 -5.72 -10.60 13.26
C THR A 64 -5.36 -10.25 11.82
N ALA A 65 -6.15 -10.70 10.85
CA ALA A 65 -5.93 -10.40 9.43
C ALA A 65 -5.95 -8.90 9.15
N ALA A 66 -6.85 -8.16 9.82
CA ALA A 66 -6.91 -6.69 9.70
C ALA A 66 -5.63 -6.01 10.23
N ARG A 67 -5.11 -6.45 11.38
CA ARG A 67 -3.87 -5.91 11.96
C ARG A 67 -2.65 -6.22 11.09
N GLU A 68 -2.55 -7.44 10.58
CA GLU A 68 -1.47 -7.85 9.68
C GLU A 68 -1.47 -7.00 8.42
N MET A 69 -2.64 -6.84 7.79
CA MET A 69 -2.78 -6.01 6.59
C MET A 69 -2.45 -4.55 6.86
N GLN A 70 -2.90 -4.00 8.01
CA GLN A 70 -2.59 -2.63 8.39
C GLN A 70 -1.08 -2.44 8.58
N SER A 71 -0.44 -3.34 9.32
CA SER A 71 1.00 -3.30 9.56
C SER A 71 1.82 -3.36 8.26
N GLN A 72 1.45 -4.26 7.35
CA GLN A 72 2.12 -4.40 6.05
C GLN A 72 1.92 -3.15 5.17
N ALA A 73 0.70 -2.61 5.10
CA ALA A 73 0.40 -1.42 4.33
C ALA A 73 1.13 -0.17 4.88
N ASP A 74 1.16 0.00 6.21
CA ASP A 74 1.83 1.12 6.85
C ASP A 74 3.36 1.04 6.68
N THR A 75 3.93 -0.17 6.71
CA THR A 75 5.35 -0.41 6.43
C THR A 75 5.70 -0.03 4.99
N LEU A 76 4.90 -0.48 4.01
CA LEU A 76 5.10 -0.14 2.61
C LEU A 76 5.01 1.38 2.38
N ARG A 77 3.98 2.04 2.91
CA ARG A 77 3.85 3.51 2.81
C ARG A 77 5.04 4.24 3.41
N THR A 78 5.47 3.83 4.59
CA THR A 78 6.62 4.44 5.28
C THR A 78 7.88 4.36 4.42
N ASN A 79 8.17 3.19 3.85
CA ASN A 79 9.29 3.00 2.94
C ASN A 79 9.18 3.88 1.68
N THR A 80 7.99 3.97 1.09
CA THR A 80 7.74 4.84 -0.07
C THR A 80 7.93 6.32 0.27
N ILE A 81 7.49 6.77 1.45
CA ILE A 81 7.70 8.15 1.90
C ILE A 81 9.18 8.46 2.01
N PHE A 82 9.97 7.57 2.64
CA PHE A 82 11.41 7.75 2.72
C PHE A 82 12.09 7.75 1.35
N PHE A 83 11.64 6.91 0.42
CA PHE A 83 12.13 6.92 -0.95
C PHE A 83 11.84 8.25 -1.67
N LEU A 84 10.60 8.76 -1.56
CA LEU A 84 10.19 10.02 -2.17
C LEU A 84 10.91 11.23 -1.57
N ALA A 85 11.24 11.19 -0.27
CA ALA A 85 11.98 12.25 0.40
C ALA A 85 13.46 12.30 -0.04
N ARG A 86 14.03 11.19 -0.52
CA ARG A 86 15.42 11.11 -0.99
C ARG A 86 15.62 11.57 -2.44
N LYS A 87 14.56 11.68 -3.24
CA LYS A 87 14.64 12.18 -4.62
C LYS A 87 14.50 13.71 -4.61
N PRO A 88 15.54 14.48 -4.95
CA PRO A 88 15.40 15.93 -5.12
C PRO A 88 14.42 16.20 -6.27
N SER A 89 13.49 17.12 -6.02
CA SER A 89 12.42 17.58 -6.93
C SER A 89 12.95 18.32 -8.14
#